data_AF-A0A813G1E4-F1
#
_entry.id   AF-A0A813G1E4-F1
#
_cell.length_a   1.000
_cell.length_b   1.000
_cell.length_c   1.000
_cell.angle_alpha   90.00
_cell.angle_beta   90.00
_cell.angle_gamma   90.00
#
_symmetry.space_group_name_H-M   'P 1'
#
loop_
_entity.id
_entity.type
_entity.pdbx_description
1 polymer ?
#
loop_
_entity_poly.entity_id
_entity_poly.type
_entity_poly.pdbx_seq_one_letter_code
_entity_poly.pdbx_strand_id
1 'polypeptide(L)'
;MEVAKMQTAARRQRAKQEAPRPQVFVFGEIEGASASWPLVRLYCSWRLVFDSTKWWVIQGETEGETYMSGVSSQGVCVWNHPLAVHLALKSLQGWPRLELVVRGSDAHGRHRLAGYGSWALPTTPGTTEVLCRCWRPTGDGLVARLRSFFLGIVPELQQSAAISDTGSSRPGLRTEDSVDVLLRINIVHQNFEQNGLETEAERL
;
A
#
# COMPACT_ATOMS: atom_id res chain seq x y z
N MET A 1 24.52 54.46 -25.17
CA MET A 1 23.64 53.44 -25.82
C MET A 1 23.98 52.00 -25.41
N GLU A 2 24.81 51.81 -24.37
CA GLU A 2 25.32 50.50 -23.95
C GLU A 2 24.62 49.97 -22.68
N VAL A 3 24.09 50.89 -21.87
CA VAL A 3 23.38 50.60 -20.62
C VAL A 3 22.04 49.87 -20.87
N ALA A 4 21.37 50.13 -22.01
CA ALA A 4 20.12 49.47 -22.39
C ALA A 4 20.32 48.01 -22.87
N LYS A 5 21.48 47.69 -23.44
CA LYS A 5 21.83 46.31 -23.83
C LYS A 5 22.17 45.45 -22.60
N MET A 6 22.72 46.07 -21.55
CA MET A 6 23.01 45.40 -20.28
C MET A 6 21.75 45.02 -19.48
N GLN A 7 20.71 45.87 -19.49
CA GLN A 7 19.44 45.55 -18.82
C GLN A 7 18.60 44.49 -19.56
N THR A 8 18.80 44.36 -20.88
CA THR A 8 18.08 43.35 -21.69
C THR A 8 18.70 41.95 -21.54
N ALA A 9 20.01 41.86 -21.25
CA ALA A 9 20.69 40.60 -20.94
C ALA A 9 20.39 40.09 -19.52
N ALA A 10 20.27 41.00 -18.55
CA ALA A 10 19.94 40.66 -17.16
C ALA A 10 18.51 40.08 -17.00
N ARG A 11 17.60 40.38 -17.94
CA ARG A 11 16.26 39.80 -17.98
C ARG A 11 16.21 38.39 -18.56
N ARG A 12 17.27 37.96 -19.25
CA ARG A 12 17.38 36.65 -19.93
C ARG A 12 18.06 35.58 -19.08
N GLN A 13 18.58 35.97 -17.94
CA GLN A 13 19.03 35.08 -16.87
C GLN A 13 18.07 35.19 -15.68
N ARG A 14 16.76 34.95 -15.91
CA ARG A 14 16.04 34.20 -14.88
C ARG A 14 16.82 32.91 -14.79
N ALA A 15 17.56 32.72 -13.69
CA ALA A 15 18.09 31.42 -13.33
C ALA A 15 17.02 30.40 -13.71
N LYS A 16 17.40 29.34 -14.45
CA LYS A 16 16.60 28.13 -14.51
C LYS A 16 16.42 27.74 -13.04
N GLN A 17 15.37 28.27 -12.40
CA GLN A 17 14.92 27.81 -11.11
C GLN A 17 14.45 26.41 -11.45
N GLU A 18 15.33 25.45 -11.13
CA GLU A 18 15.02 24.05 -11.23
C GLU A 18 13.67 23.88 -10.55
N ALA A 19 12.67 23.42 -11.31
CA ALA A 19 11.31 23.31 -10.79
C ALA A 19 11.39 22.49 -9.49
N PRO A 20 10.69 22.91 -8.42
CA PRO A 20 10.70 22.16 -7.18
C PRO A 20 10.27 20.72 -7.49
N ARG A 21 10.96 19.75 -6.89
CA ARG A 21 10.76 18.33 -7.23
C ARG A 21 9.29 17.93 -7.03
N PRO A 22 8.75 17.02 -7.86
CA PRO A 22 7.43 16.45 -7.65
C PRO A 22 7.34 15.75 -6.30
N GLN A 23 6.19 15.88 -5.64
CA GLN A 23 5.92 15.30 -4.33
C GLN A 23 4.50 14.73 -4.29
N VAL A 24 4.34 13.65 -3.52
CA VAL A 24 3.08 12.96 -3.30
C VAL A 24 2.85 12.88 -1.79
N PHE A 25 1.71 13.39 -1.35
CA PHE A 25 1.21 13.18 0.00
C PHE A 25 0.17 12.07 -0.08
N VAL A 26 0.41 11.01 0.67
CA VAL A 26 -0.51 9.87 0.80
C VAL A 26 -0.96 9.85 2.25
N PHE A 27 -2.26 9.98 2.49
CA PHE A 27 -2.81 9.92 3.84
C PHE A 27 -4.19 9.30 3.85
N GLY A 28 -4.61 8.75 4.99
CA GLY A 28 -5.88 8.06 5.11
C GLY A 28 -5.81 7.02 6.21
N GLU A 29 -6.44 5.87 5.98
CA GLU A 29 -6.54 4.85 7.01
C GLU A 29 -6.73 3.43 6.45
N ILE A 30 -6.22 2.47 7.21
CA ILE A 30 -6.64 1.06 7.14
C ILE A 30 -7.87 0.94 8.04
N GLU A 31 -9.06 1.06 7.44
CA GLU A 31 -10.33 1.11 8.18
C GLU A 31 -10.57 -0.20 8.93
N GLY A 32 -10.36 -1.33 8.27
CA GLY A 32 -10.72 -2.62 8.83
C GLY A 32 -10.59 -3.76 7.84
N ALA A 33 -11.22 -4.88 8.19
CA ALA A 33 -11.23 -6.08 7.37
C ALA A 33 -12.54 -6.87 7.50
N SER A 34 -13.02 -7.46 6.41
CA SER A 34 -14.06 -8.50 6.44
C SER A 34 -13.40 -9.85 6.68
N ALA A 35 -13.62 -10.40 7.87
CA ALA A 35 -12.90 -11.57 8.34
C ALA A 35 -13.32 -12.84 7.59
N SER A 36 -12.34 -13.64 7.19
CA SER A 36 -12.55 -15.05 6.88
C SER A 36 -12.58 -15.88 8.17
N TRP A 37 -13.67 -16.60 8.40
CA TRP A 37 -13.78 -17.59 9.48
C TRP A 37 -12.60 -18.58 9.42
N PRO A 38 -11.96 -19.01 10.54
CA PRO A 38 -12.41 -18.99 11.95
C PRO A 38 -11.77 -17.90 12.85
N LEU A 39 -11.20 -16.83 12.30
CA LEU A 39 -10.50 -15.83 13.12
C LEU A 39 -11.48 -14.92 13.85
N VAL A 40 -11.23 -14.65 15.13
CA VAL A 40 -12.10 -13.83 16.00
C VAL A 40 -11.47 -12.50 16.40
N ARG A 41 -10.14 -12.38 16.26
CA ARG A 41 -9.42 -11.11 16.40
C ARG A 41 -8.40 -10.99 15.28
N LEU A 42 -8.26 -9.80 14.70
CA LEU A 42 -7.33 -9.53 13.61
C LEU A 42 -6.48 -8.29 13.91
N TYR A 43 -5.28 -8.28 13.34
CA TYR A 43 -4.43 -7.11 13.18
C TYR A 43 -3.76 -7.16 11.80
N CYS A 44 -3.29 -6.01 11.32
CA CYS A 44 -2.65 -5.91 10.02
C CYS A 44 -1.28 -5.26 10.18
N SER A 45 -0.23 -5.94 9.75
CA SER A 45 1.08 -5.34 9.52
C SER A 45 1.09 -4.79 8.09
N TRP A 46 1.58 -3.57 7.89
CA TRP A 46 1.59 -2.93 6.57
C TRP A 46 2.96 -2.38 6.23
N ARG A 47 3.25 -2.28 4.93
CA ARG A 47 4.48 -1.69 4.40
C ARG A 47 4.22 -1.02 3.07
N LEU A 48 4.85 0.13 2.86
CA LEU A 48 4.91 0.82 1.60
C LEU A 48 6.17 0.42 0.84
N VAL A 49 5.99 -0.17 -0.34
CA VAL A 49 7.06 -0.62 -1.22
C VAL A 49 7.13 0.29 -2.43
N PHE A 50 8.33 0.78 -2.73
CA PHE A 50 8.64 1.67 -3.86
C PHE A 50 10.11 1.53 -4.26
N ASP A 51 10.47 2.02 -5.45
CA ASP A 51 11.86 2.02 -5.92
C ASP A 51 12.65 3.15 -5.25
N SER A 52 13.48 2.80 -4.25
CA SER A 52 14.27 3.76 -3.46
C SER A 52 15.33 4.54 -4.26
N THR A 53 15.62 4.14 -5.51
CA THR A 53 16.50 4.93 -6.39
C THR A 53 15.78 6.12 -7.02
N LYS A 54 14.43 6.04 -7.12
CA LYS A 54 13.55 7.01 -7.77
C LYS A 54 12.66 7.76 -6.78
N TRP A 55 12.37 7.16 -5.65
CA TRP A 55 11.49 7.65 -4.60
C TRP A 55 12.23 7.77 -3.27
N TRP A 56 11.91 8.78 -2.48
CA TRP A 56 12.39 8.87 -1.09
C TRP A 56 11.33 9.48 -0.19
N VAL A 57 11.40 9.10 1.08
CA VAL A 57 10.53 9.60 2.13
C VAL A 57 11.04 10.95 2.60
N ILE A 58 10.17 11.94 2.60
CA ILE A 58 10.42 13.23 3.24
C ILE A 58 10.00 13.13 4.71
N GLN A 59 8.80 12.61 4.97
CA GLN A 59 8.25 12.44 6.30
C GLN A 59 7.21 11.31 6.33
N GLY A 60 6.94 10.78 7.53
CA GLY A 60 5.89 9.81 7.78
C GLY A 60 6.43 8.39 7.86
N GLU A 61 5.52 7.45 8.05
CA GLU A 61 5.85 6.04 8.25
C GLU A 61 5.71 5.29 6.94
N THR A 62 6.65 4.37 6.68
CA THR A 62 6.58 3.45 5.53
C THR A 62 6.24 2.03 5.93
N GLU A 63 6.16 1.74 7.21
CA GLU A 63 5.71 0.45 7.72
C GLU A 63 5.16 0.63 9.13
N GLY A 64 4.28 -0.28 9.53
CA GLY A 64 3.64 -0.23 10.83
C GLY A 64 2.71 -1.41 11.06
N GLU A 65 1.99 -1.37 12.18
CA GLU A 65 1.05 -2.40 12.57
C GLU A 65 -0.18 -1.78 13.23
N THR A 66 -1.36 -2.27 12.88
CA THR A 66 -2.62 -1.87 13.53
C THR A 66 -2.70 -2.47 14.94
N TYR A 67 -3.58 -1.93 15.78
CA TYR A 67 -3.94 -2.66 16.99
C TYR A 67 -4.70 -3.95 16.65
N MET A 68 -4.71 -4.90 17.59
CA MET A 68 -5.53 -6.11 17.48
C MET A 68 -6.97 -5.83 17.87
N SER A 69 -7.89 -6.07 16.95
CA SER A 69 -9.33 -5.78 17.11
C SER A 69 -10.17 -7.04 16.96
N GLY A 70 -11.34 -7.05 17.60
CA GLY A 70 -12.30 -8.15 17.53
C GLY A 70 -13.12 -8.11 16.25
N VAL A 71 -13.49 -9.28 15.74
CA VAL A 71 -14.44 -9.44 14.66
C VAL A 71 -15.86 -9.33 15.23
N SER A 72 -16.64 -8.39 14.71
CA SER A 72 -18.05 -8.20 15.09
C SER A 72 -18.93 -9.37 14.65
N SER A 73 -20.18 -9.41 15.14
CA SER A 73 -21.18 -10.41 14.71
C SER A 73 -21.51 -10.35 13.21
N GLN A 74 -21.21 -9.22 12.56
CA GLN A 74 -21.36 -9.02 11.11
C GLN A 74 -20.13 -9.52 10.33
N GLY A 75 -19.12 -10.08 10.99
CA GLY A 75 -17.90 -10.56 10.34
C GLY A 75 -16.90 -9.45 10.00
N VAL A 76 -17.07 -8.24 10.54
CA VAL A 76 -16.20 -7.09 10.26
C VAL A 76 -15.32 -6.76 11.46
N CYS A 77 -14.05 -6.52 11.21
CA CYS A 77 -13.04 -6.03 12.15
C CYS A 77 -12.70 -4.58 11.82
N VAL A 78 -12.67 -3.69 12.82
CA VAL A 78 -12.38 -2.26 12.63
C VAL A 78 -11.05 -1.92 13.30
N TRP A 79 -10.20 -1.19 12.59
CA TRP A 79 -8.90 -0.69 13.05
C TRP A 79 -8.76 0.83 12.95
N ASN A 80 -9.30 1.49 11.92
CA ASN A 80 -9.12 2.92 11.68
C ASN A 80 -7.66 3.39 11.90
N HIS A 81 -6.71 2.59 11.40
CA HIS A 81 -5.29 2.82 11.64
C HIS A 81 -4.79 3.89 10.67
N PRO A 82 -4.22 5.01 11.17
CA PRO A 82 -3.84 6.11 10.30
C PRO A 82 -2.67 5.72 9.40
N LEU A 83 -2.75 6.12 8.15
CA LEU A 83 -1.65 6.08 7.19
C LEU A 83 -1.32 7.51 6.80
N ALA A 84 -0.05 7.91 6.89
CA ALA A 84 0.40 9.22 6.44
C ALA A 84 1.88 9.17 6.06
N VAL A 85 2.16 9.47 4.79
CA VAL A 85 3.51 9.52 4.24
C VAL A 85 3.62 10.62 3.19
N HIS A 86 4.75 11.30 3.23
CA HIS A 86 5.12 12.34 2.27
C HIS A 86 6.34 11.87 1.50
N LEU A 87 6.16 11.71 0.18
CA LEU A 87 7.17 11.20 -0.73
C LEU A 87 7.57 12.27 -1.72
N ALA A 88 8.82 12.22 -2.18
CA ALA A 88 9.23 12.88 -3.41
C ALA A 88 9.80 11.88 -4.41
N LEU A 89 9.71 12.25 -5.69
CA LEU A 89 10.04 11.37 -6.80
C LEU A 89 10.90 12.07 -7.85
N LYS A 90 11.75 11.28 -8.51
CA LYS A 90 12.48 11.63 -9.74
C LYS A 90 11.79 11.09 -10.99
N SER A 91 10.98 10.03 -10.85
CA SER A 91 10.33 9.32 -11.95
C SER A 91 9.10 8.59 -11.45
N LEU A 92 8.09 8.41 -12.32
CA LEU A 92 6.87 7.64 -12.02
C LEU A 92 7.11 6.12 -11.98
N GLN A 93 8.26 5.64 -12.45
CA GLN A 93 8.59 4.21 -12.38
C GLN A 93 8.74 3.75 -10.92
N GLY A 94 8.33 2.51 -10.64
CA GLY A 94 8.38 1.97 -9.27
C GLY A 94 7.38 2.65 -8.34
N TRP A 95 6.20 2.99 -8.87
CA TRP A 95 5.12 3.66 -8.14
C TRP A 95 4.80 2.93 -6.82
N PRO A 96 4.55 3.67 -5.71
CA PRO A 96 4.36 3.06 -4.41
C PRO A 96 3.18 2.10 -4.34
N ARG A 97 3.37 1.04 -3.58
CA ARG A 97 2.41 -0.03 -3.35
C ARG A 97 2.31 -0.34 -1.86
N LEU A 98 1.10 -0.51 -1.39
CA LEU A 98 0.83 -0.94 -0.02
C LEU A 98 0.77 -2.46 0.02
N GLU A 99 1.68 -3.06 0.76
CA GLU A 99 1.66 -4.46 1.16
C GLU A 99 1.00 -4.60 2.52
N LEU A 100 0.16 -5.62 2.65
CA LEU A 100 -0.62 -5.91 3.84
C LEU A 100 -0.39 -7.37 4.23
N VAL A 101 -0.18 -7.60 5.53
CA VAL A 101 -0.15 -8.94 6.11
C VAL A 101 -1.13 -8.98 7.26
N VAL A 102 -2.27 -9.62 7.01
CA VAL A 102 -3.32 -9.74 8.01
C VAL A 102 -3.10 -11.03 8.80
N ARG A 103 -3.06 -10.88 10.12
CA ARG A 103 -2.93 -11.99 11.06
C ARG A 103 -4.01 -11.90 12.10
N GLY A 104 -4.26 -13.01 12.77
CA GLY A 104 -5.30 -13.05 13.79
C GLY A 104 -5.20 -14.22 14.73
N SER A 105 -6.10 -14.26 15.69
CA SER A 105 -6.29 -15.41 16.58
C SER A 105 -7.66 -16.03 16.42
N ASP A 106 -7.73 -17.36 16.54
CA ASP A 106 -8.99 -18.10 16.66
C ASP A 106 -9.54 -18.03 18.10
N ALA A 107 -10.72 -18.61 18.33
CA ALA A 107 -11.35 -18.67 19.65
C ALA A 107 -10.51 -19.39 20.72
N HIS A 108 -9.49 -20.17 20.30
CA HIS A 108 -8.57 -20.87 21.19
C HIS A 108 -7.28 -20.06 21.42
N GLY A 109 -7.20 -18.82 20.93
CA GLY A 109 -6.04 -17.95 21.06
C GLY A 109 -4.86 -18.31 20.15
N ARG A 110 -5.04 -19.22 19.18
CA ARG A 110 -3.96 -19.60 18.26
C ARG A 110 -3.78 -18.54 17.19
N HIS A 111 -2.56 -17.99 17.10
CA HIS A 111 -2.19 -17.01 16.08
C HIS A 111 -2.00 -17.68 14.72
N ARG A 112 -2.56 -17.07 13.67
CA ARG A 112 -2.51 -17.59 12.30
C ARG A 112 -2.46 -16.45 11.29
N LEU A 113 -1.85 -16.74 10.14
CA LEU A 113 -2.00 -15.93 8.93
C LEU A 113 -3.46 -15.95 8.48
N ALA A 114 -4.04 -14.76 8.31
CA ALA A 114 -5.32 -14.59 7.63
C ALA A 114 -5.10 -14.50 6.12
N GLY A 115 -4.18 -13.64 5.68
CA GLY A 115 -3.82 -13.48 4.27
C GLY A 115 -2.83 -12.36 4.01
N TYR A 116 -2.35 -12.31 2.76
CA TYR A 116 -1.48 -11.29 2.20
C TYR A 116 -2.25 -10.44 1.20
N GLY A 117 -2.11 -9.12 1.30
CA GLY A 117 -2.71 -8.15 0.39
C GLY A 117 -1.64 -7.30 -0.27
N SER A 118 -1.91 -6.86 -1.49
CA SER A 118 -1.01 -5.95 -2.21
C SER A 118 -1.83 -5.04 -3.12
N TRP A 119 -1.66 -3.73 -2.97
CA TRP A 119 -2.41 -2.75 -3.75
C TRP A 119 -1.54 -1.56 -4.14
N ALA A 120 -1.52 -1.24 -5.44
CA ALA A 120 -0.80 -0.07 -5.93
C ALA A 120 -1.58 1.20 -5.57
N LEU A 121 -0.89 2.22 -5.06
CA LEU A 121 -1.54 3.49 -4.74
C LEU A 121 -2.14 4.14 -6.00
N PRO A 122 -3.25 4.90 -5.90
CA PRO A 122 -3.82 5.62 -7.03
C PRO A 122 -2.78 6.58 -7.61
N THR A 123 -2.72 6.66 -8.93
CA THR A 123 -1.86 7.63 -9.63
C THR A 123 -2.52 8.98 -9.81
N THR A 124 -3.76 9.13 -9.34
CA THR A 124 -4.57 10.33 -9.49
C THR A 124 -4.80 10.98 -8.14
N PRO A 125 -4.75 12.33 -8.05
CA PRO A 125 -5.15 13.03 -6.84
C PRO A 125 -6.62 12.78 -6.51
N GLY A 126 -6.95 12.68 -5.23
CA GLY A 126 -8.32 12.48 -4.77
C GLY A 126 -8.43 11.50 -3.62
N THR A 127 -9.66 11.13 -3.30
CA THR A 127 -9.99 10.12 -2.29
C THR A 127 -10.44 8.85 -2.99
N THR A 128 -9.87 7.71 -2.61
CA THR A 128 -10.26 6.39 -3.11
C THR A 128 -10.53 5.47 -1.94
N GLU A 129 -11.70 4.87 -1.94
CA GLU A 129 -12.06 3.75 -1.07
C GLU A 129 -11.86 2.45 -1.84
N VAL A 130 -11.07 1.53 -1.29
CA VAL A 130 -10.70 0.29 -1.96
C VAL A 130 -10.87 -0.90 -1.03
N LEU A 131 -11.44 -1.96 -1.60
CA LEU A 131 -11.44 -3.29 -1.03
C LEU A 131 -10.22 -4.07 -1.54
N CYS A 132 -9.17 -4.17 -0.73
CA CYS A 132 -7.97 -4.93 -1.05
C CYS A 132 -8.20 -6.42 -0.74
N ARG A 133 -8.40 -7.22 -1.80
CA ARG A 133 -8.58 -8.68 -1.68
C ARG A 133 -7.27 -9.35 -1.30
N CYS A 134 -7.26 -10.01 -0.15
CA CYS A 134 -6.07 -10.75 0.31
C CYS A 134 -6.19 -12.24 -0.03
N TRP A 135 -5.03 -12.85 -0.25
CA TRP A 135 -4.91 -14.26 -0.56
C TRP A 135 -3.99 -14.94 0.44
N ARG A 136 -4.13 -16.26 0.59
CA ARG A 136 -3.21 -17.06 1.41
C ARG A 136 -2.79 -18.33 0.67
N PRO A 137 -1.58 -18.84 0.92
CA PRO A 137 -1.17 -20.12 0.37
C PRO A 137 -1.97 -21.27 1.00
N THR A 138 -2.27 -22.28 0.20
CA THR A 138 -3.02 -23.47 0.64
C THR A 138 -2.22 -24.73 0.38
N GLY A 139 -2.24 -25.66 1.33
CA GLY A 139 -1.65 -26.99 1.14
C GLY A 139 -2.47 -27.88 0.18
N ASP A 140 -1.85 -28.97 -0.29
CA ASP A 140 -2.47 -29.88 -1.25
C ASP A 140 -3.55 -30.78 -0.64
N GLY A 141 -4.74 -30.75 -1.24
CA GLY A 141 -5.82 -31.70 -0.97
C GLY A 141 -6.62 -31.47 0.33
N LEU A 142 -7.66 -32.28 0.50
CA LEU A 142 -8.58 -32.20 1.64
C LEU A 142 -7.89 -32.44 2.99
N VAL A 143 -6.89 -33.33 3.02
CA VAL A 143 -6.13 -33.66 4.24
C VAL A 143 -5.33 -32.46 4.74
N ALA A 144 -4.70 -31.69 3.85
CA ALA A 144 -3.99 -30.46 4.24
C ALA A 144 -4.96 -29.41 4.79
N ARG A 145 -6.13 -29.22 4.15
CA ARG A 145 -7.18 -28.32 4.66
C ARG A 145 -7.69 -28.74 6.03
N LEU A 146 -7.96 -30.04 6.24
CA LEU A 146 -8.36 -30.57 7.54
C LEU A 146 -7.26 -30.36 8.58
N ARG A 147 -5.99 -30.60 8.25
CA ARG A 147 -4.86 -30.32 9.14
C ARG A 147 -4.78 -28.84 9.50
N SER A 148 -4.91 -27.93 8.55
CA SER A 148 -4.94 -26.49 8.83
C SER A 148 -6.13 -26.09 9.71
N PHE A 149 -7.28 -26.71 9.50
CA PHE A 149 -8.47 -26.49 10.33
C PHE A 149 -8.24 -26.95 11.78
N PHE A 150 -7.83 -28.21 11.97
CA PHE A 150 -7.69 -28.83 13.30
C PHE A 150 -6.42 -28.39 14.03
N LEU A 151 -5.26 -28.43 13.37
CA LEU A 151 -3.95 -28.15 13.96
C LEU A 151 -3.59 -26.66 13.93
N GLY A 152 -4.22 -25.88 13.05
CA GLY A 152 -3.93 -24.45 12.91
C GLY A 152 -2.66 -24.12 12.15
N ILE A 153 -2.05 -25.11 11.50
CA ILE A 153 -0.85 -24.92 10.68
C ILE A 153 -1.27 -24.34 9.33
N VAL A 154 -0.90 -23.09 9.07
CA VAL A 154 -1.09 -22.40 7.79
C VAL A 154 0.29 -22.18 7.18
N PRO A 155 0.53 -22.53 5.89
CA PRO A 155 1.78 -22.19 5.23
C PRO A 155 1.98 -20.67 5.22
N GLU A 156 3.21 -20.20 5.45
CA GLU A 156 3.56 -18.78 5.33
C GLU A 156 4.63 -18.60 4.25
N LEU A 157 4.63 -17.43 3.62
CA LEU A 157 5.68 -17.05 2.69
C LEU A 157 6.99 -16.84 3.46
N GLN A 158 8.07 -17.46 2.99
CA GLN A 158 9.40 -17.23 3.56
C GLN A 158 9.95 -15.85 3.20
N GLN A 159 9.50 -15.27 2.07
CA GLN A 159 9.96 -13.96 1.59
C GLN A 159 8.76 -13.04 1.35
N SER A 160 8.76 -11.88 2.00
CA SER A 160 7.71 -10.86 1.84
C SER A 160 7.68 -10.22 0.46
N ALA A 161 8.82 -10.20 -0.26
CA ALA A 161 8.89 -9.70 -1.64
C ALA A 161 7.94 -10.43 -2.61
N ALA A 162 7.51 -11.64 -2.27
CA ALA A 162 6.54 -12.40 -3.04
C ALA A 162 5.10 -11.87 -2.96
N ILE A 163 4.82 -10.95 -2.02
CA ILE A 163 3.49 -10.35 -1.84
C ILE A 163 3.16 -9.44 -3.03
N SER A 164 4.13 -8.65 -3.50
CA SER A 164 3.96 -7.71 -4.62
C SER A 164 4.38 -8.25 -5.98
N ASP A 165 5.21 -9.29 -6.04
CA ASP A 165 5.69 -9.86 -7.30
C ASP A 165 4.82 -11.03 -7.76
N THR A 166 3.70 -10.69 -8.40
CA THR A 166 2.77 -11.66 -8.99
C THR A 166 3.41 -12.52 -10.10
N GLY A 167 4.52 -12.08 -10.70
CA GLY A 167 5.09 -12.68 -11.92
C GLY A 167 6.20 -13.70 -11.66
N SER A 168 7.15 -13.40 -10.77
CA SER A 168 8.33 -14.26 -10.59
C SER A 168 8.20 -15.26 -9.43
N SER A 169 7.46 -14.88 -8.39
CA SER A 169 7.48 -15.57 -7.10
C SER A 169 6.22 -16.41 -6.80
N ARG A 170 5.12 -16.14 -7.51
CA ARG A 170 3.83 -16.85 -7.40
C ARG A 170 3.72 -18.14 -8.25
N PRO A 171 4.46 -18.35 -9.36
CA PRO A 171 4.34 -19.59 -10.13
C PRO A 171 4.60 -20.84 -9.26
N GLY A 172 3.60 -21.73 -9.18
CA GLY A 172 3.67 -22.96 -8.38
C GLY A 172 3.02 -22.87 -6.99
N LEU A 173 2.68 -21.68 -6.49
CA LEU A 173 1.90 -21.55 -5.26
C LEU A 173 0.41 -21.72 -5.55
N ARG A 174 -0.22 -22.68 -4.86
CA ARG A 174 -1.68 -22.72 -4.75
C ARG A 174 -2.14 -21.71 -3.71
N THR A 175 -3.02 -20.81 -4.11
CA THR A 175 -3.54 -19.74 -3.26
C THR A 175 -5.07 -19.79 -3.24
N GLU A 176 -5.67 -19.39 -2.13
CA GLU A 176 -7.11 -19.13 -2.04
C GLU A 176 -7.37 -17.71 -1.56
N ASP A 177 -8.52 -17.17 -1.94
CA ASP A 177 -9.04 -15.91 -1.40
C ASP A 177 -9.32 -16.07 0.10
N SER A 178 -9.09 -15.01 0.86
CA SER A 178 -9.12 -15.07 2.32
C SER A 178 -9.91 -13.90 2.93
N VAL A 179 -9.20 -12.90 3.43
CA VAL A 179 -9.74 -11.70 4.07
C VAL A 179 -9.73 -10.54 3.07
N ASP A 180 -10.68 -9.63 3.15
CA ASP A 180 -10.60 -8.37 2.41
C ASP A 180 -10.32 -7.22 3.37
N VAL A 181 -9.37 -6.35 3.03
CA VAL A 181 -9.01 -5.17 3.82
C VAL A 181 -9.63 -3.93 3.20
N LEU A 182 -10.33 -3.13 4.01
CA LEU A 182 -10.90 -1.86 3.60
C LEU A 182 -9.87 -0.75 3.80
N LEU A 183 -9.58 -0.03 2.73
CA LEU A 183 -8.63 1.07 2.70
C LEU A 183 -9.36 2.33 2.25
N ARG A 184 -9.09 3.43 2.94
CA ARG A 184 -9.51 4.77 2.50
C ARG A 184 -8.28 5.63 2.39
N ILE A 185 -7.91 5.95 1.15
CA ILE A 185 -6.64 6.62 0.83
C ILE A 185 -6.91 7.92 0.10
N ASN A 186 -6.19 8.95 0.51
CA ASN A 186 -6.22 10.28 -0.08
C ASN A 186 -4.83 10.58 -0.65
N ILE A 187 -4.81 11.12 -1.86
CA ILE A 187 -3.59 11.48 -2.56
C ILE A 187 -3.65 12.93 -2.99
N VAL A 188 -2.56 13.64 -2.70
CA VAL A 188 -2.34 15.02 -3.14
C VAL A 188 -1.00 15.10 -3.85
N HIS A 189 -1.00 15.68 -5.05
CA HIS A 189 0.20 15.92 -5.82
C HIS A 189 0.68 17.36 -5.63
N GLN A 190 1.99 17.53 -5.55
CA GLN A 190 2.64 18.82 -5.54
C GLN A 190 3.73 18.84 -6.60
N ASN A 191 3.80 19.92 -7.37
CA ASN A 191 4.80 20.15 -8.40
C ASN A 191 4.79 19.17 -9.60
N PHE A 192 3.70 18.43 -9.84
CA PHE A 192 3.64 17.47 -10.95
C PHE A 192 3.63 18.16 -12.32
N GLU A 193 2.71 19.10 -12.53
CA GLU A 193 2.59 19.84 -13.80
C GLU A 193 3.85 20.64 -14.14
N GLN A 194 4.48 21.28 -13.15
CA GLN A 194 5.73 22.05 -13.34
C GLN A 194 6.91 21.17 -13.80
N ASN A 195 6.81 19.85 -13.58
CA ASN A 195 7.80 18.87 -14.01
C ASN A 195 7.32 18.04 -15.21
N GLY A 196 6.22 18.44 -15.87
CA GLY A 196 5.68 17.77 -17.06
C GLY A 196 5.08 16.38 -16.80
N LEU A 197 4.66 16.12 -15.56
CA LEU A 197 3.97 14.88 -15.19
C LEU A 197 2.46 15.11 -15.27
N GLU A 198 1.82 14.55 -16.30
CA GLU A 198 0.36 14.51 -16.41
C GLU A 198 -0.16 13.22 -15.76
N THR A 199 -1.04 13.37 -14.78
CA THR A 199 -1.82 12.28 -14.20
C THR A 199 -3.27 12.53 -14.58
N GLU A 200 -3.90 11.60 -15.30
CA GLU A 200 -5.28 11.73 -15.79
C GLU A 200 -6.25 11.92 -14.61
N ALA A 201 -6.56 13.17 -14.25
CA ALA A 201 -7.71 13.45 -13.40
C ALA A 201 -8.95 13.36 -14.29
N GLU A 202 -9.84 12.40 -14.02
CA GLU A 202 -11.16 12.37 -14.64
C GLU A 202 -11.82 13.75 -14.42
N ARG A 203 -11.96 14.51 -15.51
CA ARG A 203 -12.77 15.72 -15.54
C ARG A 203 -14.22 15.29 -15.42
N LEU A 204 -14.80 15.44 -14.23
CA LEU A 204 -16.25 15.41 -14.03
C LEU A 204 -16.90 16.63 -14.69
#